data_AF-A0A957J9B1-F1
#
_entry.id   AF-A0A957J9B1-F1
#
_cell.length_a   1.000
_cell.length_b   1.000
_cell.length_c   1.000
_cell.angle_alpha   90.00
_cell.angle_beta   90.00
_cell.angle_gamma   90.00
#
_symmetry.space_group_name_H-M   'P 1'
#
loop_
_entity.id
_entity.type
_entity.pdbx_description
1 polymer ?
#
loop_
_entity_poly.entity_id
_entity_poly.type
_entity_poly.pdbx_seq_one_letter_code
_entity_poly.pdbx_strand_id
1 'polypeptide(L)'
;MTLPTSPQELYDLPDLPTAEQTFLTQYPHFKNAALASLRQTEFGRLDANNQVYLDYTGGGLYGQSQLRQHQKLLNENVFGNPHSQNPTSHAMTELVEQARQYVLHFFNASPDEYEVIFTPNASGALKLVGESYPFSPESHYLLTFDNHNSVLGIREFARQKGAKISY
;
A
#
# COMPACT_ATOMS: atom_id res chain seq x y z
N MET A 1 27.04 -12.68 -19.41
CA MET A 1 27.08 -13.07 -17.98
C MET A 1 26.92 -14.58 -17.95
N THR A 2 27.96 -15.32 -17.62
CA THR A 2 27.91 -16.79 -17.49
C THR A 2 27.09 -17.13 -16.25
N LEU A 3 26.08 -17.99 -16.40
CA LEU A 3 25.27 -18.45 -15.27
C LEU A 3 26.13 -19.29 -14.33
N PRO A 4 25.97 -19.16 -13.00
CA PRO A 4 26.75 -19.91 -12.02
C PRO A 4 26.51 -21.40 -12.19
N THR A 5 27.58 -22.19 -12.04
CA THR A 5 27.62 -23.63 -12.33
C THR A 5 27.44 -24.50 -11.09
N SER A 6 27.42 -23.89 -9.89
CA SER A 6 27.06 -24.58 -8.65
C SER A 6 26.28 -23.69 -7.66
N PRO A 7 25.51 -24.29 -6.73
CA PRO A 7 24.85 -23.55 -5.65
C PRO A 7 25.81 -22.81 -4.72
N GLN A 8 27.07 -23.24 -4.59
CA GLN A 8 28.07 -22.56 -3.75
C GLN A 8 28.59 -21.28 -4.38
N GLU A 9 28.70 -21.22 -5.71
CA GLU A 9 29.04 -19.99 -6.45
C GLU A 9 27.95 -18.92 -6.33
N LEU A 10 26.71 -19.28 -6.00
CA LEU A 10 25.61 -18.33 -5.74
C LEU A 10 25.76 -17.59 -4.41
N TYR A 11 26.56 -18.13 -3.46
CA TYR A 11 26.73 -17.56 -2.13
C TYR A 11 28.13 -17.01 -1.86
N ASP A 12 29.08 -17.19 -2.79
CA ASP A 12 30.40 -16.56 -2.76
C ASP A 12 30.29 -15.11 -3.29
N LEU A 13 29.51 -14.31 -2.57
CA LEU A 13 29.21 -12.93 -2.92
C LEU A 13 30.29 -12.00 -2.38
N PRO A 14 30.68 -10.94 -3.14
CA PRO A 14 31.54 -9.90 -2.62
C PRO A 14 30.90 -9.23 -1.39
N ASP A 15 31.74 -8.63 -0.54
CA ASP A 15 31.24 -7.75 0.53
C ASP A 15 30.37 -6.63 -0.05
N LEU A 16 29.44 -6.10 0.77
CA LEU A 16 28.46 -5.12 0.31
C LEU A 16 29.09 -3.89 -0.36
N PRO A 17 30.16 -3.25 0.18
CA PRO A 17 30.88 -2.17 -0.51
C PRO A 17 31.38 -2.56 -1.91
N THR A 18 32.03 -3.73 -2.04
CA THR A 18 32.53 -4.22 -3.33
C THR A 18 31.38 -4.50 -4.32
N ALA A 19 30.31 -5.12 -3.84
CA ALA A 19 29.10 -5.38 -4.62
C ALA A 19 28.44 -4.07 -5.11
N GLU A 20 28.29 -3.09 -4.22
CA GLU A 20 27.73 -1.77 -4.51
C GLU A 20 28.57 -1.03 -5.55
N GLN A 21 29.89 -0.97 -5.36
CA GLN A 21 30.78 -0.28 -6.31
C GLN A 21 30.71 -0.92 -7.71
N THR A 22 30.67 -2.26 -7.77
CA THR A 22 30.50 -3.00 -9.02
C THR A 22 29.18 -2.65 -9.68
N PHE A 23 28.08 -2.68 -8.92
CA PHE A 23 26.75 -2.33 -9.39
C PHE A 23 26.67 -0.89 -9.92
N LEU A 24 27.18 0.08 -9.17
CA LEU A 24 27.16 1.50 -9.58
C LEU A 24 28.07 1.78 -10.78
N THR A 25 29.13 1.00 -10.96
CA THR A 25 29.97 1.08 -12.17
C THR A 25 29.22 0.55 -13.39
N GLN A 26 28.48 -0.56 -13.24
CA GLN A 26 27.69 -1.16 -14.30
C GLN A 26 26.42 -0.35 -14.62
N TYR A 27 25.83 0.29 -13.62
CA TYR A 27 24.57 1.04 -13.72
C TYR A 27 24.73 2.46 -13.15
N PRO A 28 25.47 3.36 -13.82
CA PRO A 28 25.79 4.68 -13.29
C PRO A 28 24.55 5.55 -13.01
N HIS A 29 23.44 5.33 -13.73
CA HIS A 29 22.17 6.03 -13.51
C HIS A 29 21.50 5.70 -12.16
N PHE A 30 21.90 4.60 -11.49
CA PHE A 30 21.41 4.28 -10.16
C PHE A 30 22.00 5.18 -9.07
N LYS A 31 23.06 5.94 -9.34
CA LYS A 31 23.52 7.01 -8.44
C LYS A 31 22.48 8.13 -8.43
N ASN A 32 21.49 7.99 -7.56
CA ASN A 32 20.40 8.94 -7.42
C ASN A 32 20.50 9.65 -6.07
N ALA A 33 21.02 10.89 -6.10
CA ALA A 33 21.17 11.71 -4.91
C ALA A 33 19.82 11.98 -4.21
N ALA A 34 18.71 12.03 -4.95
CA ALA A 34 17.38 12.22 -4.39
C ALA A 34 16.92 10.99 -3.60
N LEU A 35 17.18 9.77 -4.08
CA LEU A 35 16.87 8.54 -3.33
C LEU A 35 17.76 8.40 -2.09
N ALA A 36 19.05 8.73 -2.20
CA ALA A 36 19.95 8.73 -1.05
C ALA A 36 19.48 9.73 0.02
N SER A 37 19.13 10.95 -0.39
CA SER A 37 18.56 11.96 0.50
C SER A 37 17.24 11.49 1.14
N LEU A 38 16.32 10.92 0.35
CA LEU A 38 15.06 10.38 0.84
C LEU A 38 15.29 9.26 1.89
N ARG A 39 16.21 8.32 1.62
CA ARG A 39 16.56 7.28 2.59
C ARG A 39 17.08 7.89 3.87
N GLN A 40 18.01 8.84 3.77
CA GLN A 40 18.60 9.50 4.93
C GLN A 40 17.56 10.25 5.77
N THR A 41 16.64 11.01 5.15
CA THR A 41 15.71 11.89 5.86
C THR A 41 14.44 11.18 6.32
N GLU A 42 13.90 10.26 5.53
CA GLU A 42 12.61 9.60 5.80
C GLU A 42 12.76 8.20 6.40
N PHE A 43 13.86 7.51 6.11
CA PHE A 43 14.05 6.10 6.47
C PHE A 43 15.39 5.81 7.16
N GLY A 44 16.11 6.84 7.65
CA GLY A 44 17.45 6.70 8.23
C GLY A 44 17.54 5.78 9.45
N ARG A 45 16.39 5.44 10.06
CA ARG A 45 16.28 4.39 11.09
C ARG A 45 16.72 3.01 10.59
N LEU A 46 16.65 2.73 9.29
CA LEU A 46 17.17 1.50 8.72
C LEU A 46 18.69 1.43 8.89
N ASP A 47 19.39 2.51 8.56
CA ASP A 47 20.85 2.57 8.67
C ASP A 47 21.29 2.59 10.14
N ALA A 48 20.61 3.39 10.98
CA ALA A 48 20.89 3.47 12.41
C ALA A 48 20.75 2.12 13.16
N ASN A 49 19.89 1.23 12.65
CA ASN A 49 19.67 -0.11 13.24
C ASN A 49 20.28 -1.24 12.41
N ASN A 50 21.09 -0.91 11.39
CA ASN A 50 21.70 -1.86 10.46
C ASN A 50 20.69 -2.87 9.87
N GLN A 51 19.57 -2.36 9.36
CA GLN A 51 18.47 -3.15 8.79
C GLN A 51 18.38 -2.99 7.27
N VAL A 52 18.19 -4.11 6.58
CA VAL A 52 17.87 -4.16 5.15
C VAL A 52 16.41 -4.61 5.02
N TYR A 53 15.55 -3.71 4.55
CA TYR A 53 14.12 -3.98 4.39
C TYR A 53 13.77 -4.19 2.92
N LEU A 54 13.44 -5.43 2.56
CA LEU A 54 13.07 -5.84 1.19
C LEU A 54 11.64 -6.44 1.12
N ASP A 55 10.83 -6.23 2.16
CA ASP A 55 9.46 -6.78 2.28
C ASP A 55 8.38 -5.74 1.94
N TYR A 56 8.64 -4.88 0.96
CA TYR A 56 7.71 -3.83 0.55
C TYR A 56 6.40 -4.36 -0.09
N THR A 57 6.39 -5.63 -0.52
CA THR A 57 5.17 -6.31 -0.95
C THR A 57 4.26 -6.69 0.22
N GLY A 58 4.84 -6.98 1.39
CA GLY A 58 4.10 -7.26 2.62
C GLY A 58 3.58 -5.99 3.28
N GLY A 59 4.39 -4.92 3.32
CA GLY A 59 3.99 -3.65 3.87
C GLY A 59 4.96 -2.51 3.60
N GLY A 60 4.42 -1.30 3.39
CA GLY A 60 5.24 -0.10 3.30
C GLY A 60 5.74 0.38 4.66
N LEU A 61 6.95 0.93 4.70
CA LEU A 61 7.44 1.68 5.85
C LEU A 61 6.87 3.11 5.84
N TYR A 62 6.55 3.65 7.02
CA TYR A 62 6.23 5.08 7.16
C TYR A 62 7.50 5.96 7.09
N GLY A 63 7.39 7.14 6.49
CA GLY A 63 8.42 8.17 6.52
C GLY A 63 8.45 8.90 7.87
N GLN A 64 9.61 9.44 8.23
CA GLN A 64 9.74 10.26 9.44
C GLN A 64 8.89 11.54 9.38
N SER A 65 8.73 12.14 8.19
CA SER A 65 7.86 13.29 7.99
C SER A 65 6.39 12.98 8.31
N GLN A 66 5.90 11.80 7.90
CA GLN A 66 4.52 11.37 8.15
C GLN A 66 4.23 11.29 9.65
N LEU A 67 5.16 10.70 10.43
CA LEU A 67 5.04 10.65 11.89
C LEU A 67 5.01 12.04 12.51
N ARG A 68 5.97 12.90 12.15
CA ARG A 68 6.06 14.27 12.68
C ARG A 68 4.81 15.07 12.37
N GLN A 69 4.31 15.01 11.14
CA GLN A 69 3.11 15.72 10.72
C GLN A 69 1.87 15.20 11.43
N HIS A 70 1.72 13.88 11.59
CA HIS A 70 0.58 13.30 12.29
C HIS A 70 0.59 13.67 13.79
N GLN A 71 1.76 13.60 14.44
CA GLN A 71 1.92 14.04 15.83
C GLN A 71 1.61 15.53 15.99
N LYS A 72 2.13 16.38 15.10
CA LYS A 72 1.85 17.81 15.09
C LYS A 72 0.34 18.08 14.94
N LEU A 73 -0.31 17.40 13.99
CA LEU A 73 -1.75 17.51 13.75
C LEU A 73 -2.55 17.25 15.02
N LEU A 74 -2.26 16.18 15.75
CA LEU A 74 -2.97 15.82 16.98
C LEU A 74 -2.59 16.70 18.18
N ASN A 75 -1.35 17.19 18.25
CA ASN A 75 -0.90 18.04 19.36
C ASN A 75 -1.44 19.47 19.26
N GLU A 76 -1.63 19.99 18.04
CA GLU A 76 -2.01 21.39 17.80
C GLU A 76 -3.52 21.58 17.61
N ASN A 77 -4.30 20.51 17.47
CA ASN A 77 -5.71 20.59 17.14
C ASN A 77 -6.56 19.67 18.04
N VAL A 78 -7.82 20.05 18.23
CA VAL A 78 -8.82 19.22 18.90
C VAL A 78 -9.83 18.76 17.88
N PHE A 79 -9.98 17.45 17.74
CA PHE A 79 -10.92 16.84 16.80
C PHE A 79 -12.05 16.14 17.51
N GLY A 80 -13.27 16.39 17.05
CA GLY A 80 -14.49 15.74 17.51
C GLY A 80 -14.93 14.64 16.55
N ASN A 81 -16.01 13.96 16.92
CA ASN A 81 -16.71 13.04 16.03
C ASN A 81 -17.32 13.84 14.86
N PRO A 82 -16.96 13.60 13.58
CA PRO A 82 -17.37 14.37 12.40
C PRO A 82 -18.88 14.37 12.06
N HIS A 83 -19.71 13.83 12.93
CA HIS A 83 -21.17 13.84 12.85
C HIS A 83 -21.84 14.69 13.94
N SER A 84 -21.05 15.36 14.79
CA SER A 84 -21.56 16.29 15.80
C SER A 84 -21.68 17.70 15.24
N GLN A 85 -22.49 18.56 15.88
CA GLN A 85 -22.58 19.98 15.53
C GLN A 85 -21.74 20.82 16.50
N ASN A 86 -20.42 20.81 16.32
CA ASN A 86 -19.49 21.65 17.09
C ASN A 86 -18.21 21.94 16.27
N PRO A 87 -17.40 22.95 16.64
CA PRO A 87 -16.22 23.33 15.85
C PRO A 87 -15.21 22.21 15.64
N THR A 88 -14.98 21.36 16.64
CA THR A 88 -13.98 20.27 16.56
C THR A 88 -14.45 19.13 15.65
N SER A 89 -15.76 18.92 15.54
CA SER A 89 -16.39 18.04 14.56
C SER A 89 -16.21 18.56 13.15
N HIS A 90 -16.53 19.84 12.89
CA HIS A 90 -16.35 20.45 11.57
C HIS A 90 -14.90 20.36 11.09
N ALA A 91 -13.93 20.64 11.96
CA ALA A 91 -12.52 20.50 11.63
C ALA A 91 -12.13 19.06 11.23
N MET A 92 -12.69 18.04 11.89
CA MET A 92 -12.46 16.65 11.49
C MET A 92 -13.16 16.30 10.17
N THR A 93 -14.40 16.77 9.97
CA THR A 93 -15.11 16.58 8.70
C THR A 93 -14.31 17.16 7.53
N GLU A 94 -13.77 18.37 7.65
CA GLU A 94 -12.94 18.99 6.63
C GLU A 94 -11.70 18.14 6.29
N LEU A 95 -11.01 17.58 7.29
CA LEU A 95 -9.85 16.72 7.06
C LEU A 95 -10.23 15.40 6.36
N VAL A 96 -11.36 14.80 6.71
CA VAL A 96 -11.87 13.59 6.04
C VAL A 96 -12.19 13.88 4.58
N GLU A 97 -12.86 14.99 4.29
CA GLU A 97 -13.21 15.38 2.92
C GLU A 97 -11.97 15.74 2.09
N GLN A 98 -10.97 16.42 2.66
CA GLN A 98 -9.68 16.65 2.01
C GLN A 98 -8.97 15.32 1.70
N ALA A 99 -9.02 14.35 2.61
CA ALA A 99 -8.45 13.03 2.36
C ALA A 99 -9.16 12.30 1.21
N ARG A 100 -10.49 12.39 1.11
CA ARG A 100 -11.25 11.83 -0.03
C ARG A 100 -10.82 12.47 -1.35
N GLN A 101 -10.77 13.81 -1.40
CA GLN A 101 -10.35 14.54 -2.59
C GLN A 101 -8.92 14.17 -3.02
N TYR A 102 -8.00 14.02 -2.06
CA TYR A 102 -6.64 13.58 -2.35
C TYR A 102 -6.60 12.18 -2.97
N VAL A 103 -7.38 11.23 -2.45
CA VAL A 103 -7.49 9.87 -3.01
C VAL A 103 -8.05 9.89 -4.42
N LEU A 104 -9.14 10.62 -4.67
CA LEU A 104 -9.74 10.76 -5.99
C LEU A 104 -8.74 11.35 -6.99
N HIS A 105 -8.04 12.42 -6.61
CA HIS A 105 -7.01 13.04 -7.43
C HIS A 105 -5.88 12.06 -7.76
N PHE A 106 -5.38 11.31 -6.77
CA PHE A 106 -4.31 10.34 -6.96
C PHE A 106 -4.67 9.26 -7.99
N PHE A 107 -5.91 8.78 -7.96
CA PHE A 107 -6.41 7.79 -8.92
C PHE A 107 -6.96 8.39 -10.23
N ASN A 108 -6.90 9.72 -10.39
CA ASN A 108 -7.53 10.44 -11.51
C ASN A 108 -9.03 10.06 -11.67
N ALA A 109 -9.74 9.95 -10.55
CA ALA A 109 -11.14 9.57 -10.48
C ALA A 109 -12.03 10.81 -10.30
N SER A 110 -13.06 10.95 -11.13
CA SER A 110 -14.02 12.05 -11.01
C SER A 110 -14.92 11.87 -9.79
N PRO A 111 -15.13 12.91 -8.95
CA PRO A 111 -16.10 12.85 -7.85
C PRO A 111 -17.55 12.72 -8.34
N ASP A 112 -17.84 13.02 -9.61
CA ASP A 112 -19.19 12.86 -10.18
C ASP A 112 -19.50 11.39 -10.52
N GLU A 113 -18.49 10.53 -10.58
CA GLU A 113 -18.61 9.11 -10.96
C GLU A 113 -18.17 8.16 -9.83
N TYR A 114 -17.19 8.57 -9.02
CA TYR A 114 -16.57 7.74 -8.00
C TYR A 114 -16.74 8.31 -6.59
N GLU A 115 -17.05 7.42 -5.65
CA GLU A 115 -17.06 7.72 -4.22
C GLU A 115 -15.86 7.04 -3.53
N VAL A 116 -15.27 7.71 -2.55
CA VAL A 116 -14.21 7.11 -1.73
C VAL A 116 -14.84 6.46 -0.52
N ILE A 117 -14.54 5.20 -0.24
CA ILE A 117 -14.98 4.54 0.99
C ILE A 117 -13.75 4.07 1.76
N PHE A 118 -13.48 4.72 2.90
CA PHE A 118 -12.39 4.31 3.78
C PHE A 118 -12.77 3.00 4.48
N THR A 119 -11.89 2.00 4.34
CA THR A 119 -12.03 0.69 4.97
C THR A 119 -10.75 0.35 5.75
N PRO A 120 -10.79 -0.62 6.70
CA PRO A 120 -9.61 -0.96 7.47
C PRO A 120 -8.42 -1.47 6.64
N ASN A 121 -8.68 -2.13 5.49
CA ASN A 121 -7.70 -2.62 4.54
C ASN A 121 -8.38 -3.15 3.27
N ALA A 122 -7.58 -3.56 2.27
CA ALA A 122 -8.06 -4.15 1.02
C ALA A 122 -8.99 -5.37 1.21
N SER A 123 -8.67 -6.26 2.16
CA SER A 123 -9.53 -7.42 2.46
C SER A 123 -10.89 -7.00 3.01
N GLY A 124 -10.94 -5.96 3.85
CA GLY A 124 -12.18 -5.35 4.33
C GLY A 124 -13.02 -4.76 3.20
N ALA A 125 -12.40 -4.03 2.27
CA ALA A 125 -13.08 -3.50 1.09
C ALA A 125 -13.67 -4.62 0.21
N LEU A 126 -12.86 -5.64 -0.11
CA LEU A 126 -13.28 -6.79 -0.92
C LEU A 126 -14.43 -7.56 -0.26
N LYS A 127 -14.41 -7.69 1.07
CA LYS A 127 -15.51 -8.30 1.82
C LYS A 127 -16.80 -7.50 1.68
N LEU A 128 -16.76 -6.17 1.84
CA LEU A 128 -17.93 -5.31 1.65
C LEU A 128 -18.52 -5.46 0.24
N VAL A 129 -17.67 -5.52 -0.78
CA VAL A 129 -18.09 -5.81 -2.16
C VAL A 129 -18.77 -7.17 -2.24
N GLY A 130 -18.15 -8.23 -1.71
CA GLY A 130 -18.71 -9.57 -1.74
C GLY A 130 -20.06 -9.71 -1.02
N GLU A 131 -20.23 -9.06 0.13
CA GLU A 131 -21.47 -9.07 0.90
C GLU A 131 -22.60 -8.28 0.25
N SER A 132 -22.25 -7.20 -0.47
CA SER A 132 -23.22 -6.26 -1.05
C SER A 132 -23.54 -6.53 -2.51
N TYR A 133 -22.66 -7.24 -3.24
CA TYR A 133 -22.87 -7.53 -4.66
C TYR A 133 -24.10 -8.43 -4.83
N PRO A 134 -25.03 -8.09 -5.77
CA PRO A 134 -26.30 -8.79 -5.91
C PRO A 134 -26.14 -10.10 -6.69
N PHE A 135 -25.33 -11.03 -6.18
CA PHE A 135 -25.18 -12.35 -6.79
C PHE A 135 -26.53 -13.06 -6.88
N SER A 136 -26.69 -13.80 -7.97
CA SER A 136 -27.85 -14.64 -8.29
C SER A 136 -27.40 -15.96 -8.93
N PRO A 137 -28.30 -16.94 -9.11
CA PRO A 137 -28.01 -18.15 -9.87
C PRO A 137 -27.53 -17.90 -11.32
N GLU A 138 -27.91 -16.77 -11.91
CA GLU A 138 -27.50 -16.34 -13.25
C GLU A 138 -26.13 -15.64 -13.26
N SER A 139 -25.61 -15.27 -12.09
CA SER A 139 -24.31 -14.61 -11.96
C SER A 139 -23.15 -15.57 -12.24
N HIS A 140 -22.05 -15.04 -12.77
CA HIS A 140 -20.79 -15.75 -12.93
C HIS A 140 -19.65 -14.95 -12.30
N TYR A 141 -19.06 -15.49 -11.23
CA TYR A 141 -17.85 -14.94 -10.63
C TYR A 141 -16.60 -15.59 -11.28
N LEU A 142 -15.89 -14.80 -12.11
CA LEU A 142 -14.68 -15.22 -12.80
C LEU A 142 -13.45 -14.72 -12.04
N LEU A 143 -12.53 -15.63 -11.73
CA LEU A 143 -11.28 -15.37 -11.06
C LEU A 143 -10.12 -15.60 -12.03
N THR A 144 -8.97 -14.99 -11.76
CA THR A 144 -7.70 -15.36 -12.40
C THR A 144 -6.84 -16.15 -11.42
N PHE A 145 -5.96 -17.02 -11.93
CA PHE A 145 -5.06 -17.84 -11.11
C PHE A 145 -4.20 -17.00 -10.15
N ASP A 146 -3.78 -15.80 -10.56
CA ASP A 146 -2.89 -14.93 -9.77
C ASP A 146 -3.62 -14.02 -8.77
N ASN A 147 -4.94 -14.19 -8.57
CA ASN A 147 -5.66 -13.37 -7.61
C ASN A 147 -5.23 -13.64 -6.16
N HIS A 148 -5.05 -12.57 -5.39
CA HIS A 148 -4.78 -12.66 -3.96
C HIS A 148 -5.91 -13.36 -3.20
N ASN A 149 -5.58 -14.05 -2.11
CA ASN A 149 -6.52 -14.84 -1.30
C ASN A 149 -7.79 -14.05 -0.89
N SER A 150 -7.67 -12.76 -0.62
CA SER A 150 -8.81 -11.90 -0.27
C SER A 150 -9.85 -11.79 -1.41
N VAL A 151 -9.42 -11.79 -2.67
CA VAL A 151 -10.30 -11.79 -3.85
C VAL A 151 -10.94 -13.16 -4.03
N LEU A 152 -10.15 -14.22 -3.81
CA LEU A 152 -10.66 -15.59 -3.81
C LEU A 152 -11.78 -15.78 -2.77
N GLY A 153 -11.68 -15.11 -1.62
CA GLY A 153 -12.68 -15.16 -0.55
C GLY A 153 -14.08 -14.69 -0.97
N ILE A 154 -14.19 -13.78 -1.95
CA ILE A 154 -15.50 -13.29 -2.45
C ILE A 154 -16.36 -14.42 -3.01
N ARG A 155 -15.73 -15.48 -3.53
CA ARG A 155 -16.42 -16.65 -4.10
C ARG A 155 -17.41 -17.30 -3.13
N GLU A 156 -17.18 -17.15 -1.82
CA GLU A 156 -18.06 -17.73 -0.80
C GLU A 156 -19.42 -17.04 -0.80
N PHE A 157 -19.46 -15.71 -0.97
CA PHE A 157 -20.71 -14.95 -1.11
C PHE A 157 -21.42 -15.29 -2.42
N ALA A 158 -20.66 -15.40 -3.51
CA ALA A 158 -21.20 -15.82 -4.81
C ALA A 158 -21.83 -17.22 -4.73
N ARG A 159 -21.13 -18.18 -4.11
CA ARG A 159 -21.60 -19.57 -3.91
C ARG A 159 -22.87 -19.62 -3.07
N GLN A 160 -22.94 -18.86 -1.98
CA GLN A 160 -24.13 -18.80 -1.12
C GLN A 160 -25.39 -18.34 -1.87
N LYS A 161 -25.22 -17.57 -2.95
CA LYS A 161 -26.30 -17.09 -3.83
C LYS A 161 -26.51 -17.94 -5.08
N GLY A 162 -25.80 -19.06 -5.21
CA GLY A 162 -25.94 -20.01 -6.32
C GLY A 162 -25.21 -19.61 -7.61
N ALA A 163 -24.36 -18.58 -7.57
CA ALA A 163 -23.61 -18.13 -8.75
C ALA A 163 -22.60 -19.19 -9.24
N LYS A 164 -22.35 -19.22 -10.55
CA LYS A 164 -21.27 -20.02 -11.14
C LYS A 164 -19.92 -19.41 -10.79
N ILE A 165 -18.91 -20.24 -10.53
CA ILE A 165 -17.53 -19.80 -10.24
C ILE A 165 -16.58 -20.46 -11.25
N SER A 166 -15.64 -19.69 -11.81
CA SER A 166 -14.59 -20.22 -12.70
C SER A 166 -13.26 -19.50 -12.48
N TYR A 167 -12.19 -20.11 -12.97
CA TYR A 167 -10.80 -19.65 -12.90
C TYR A 167 -10.21 -19.54 -14.31
#